data_AF-A0A9E2UXW4-F1
#
_entry.id   AF-A0A9E2UXW4-F1
#
_cell.length_a   1.000
_cell.length_b   1.000
_cell.length_c   1.000
_cell.angle_alpha   90.00
_cell.angle_beta   90.00
_cell.angle_gamma   90.00
#
_symmetry.space_group_name_H-M   'P 1'
#
loop_
_entity.id
_entity.type
_entity.pdbx_description
1 polymer ?
#
loop_
_entity_poly.entity_id
_entity_poly.type
_entity_poly.pdbx_seq_one_letter_code
_entity_poly.pdbx_strand_id
1 'polypeptide(L)'
;MSNRKISDVQLEQLVKQGNGVSQIARILGVSKGTVSKRLKQLNVGINKNITLHHAGEIVKREINAADQLQKINDHANELLDLLMVCVNGDEAAKEAAAAKLGPVGPGSKDPKELALKCMQEIRSQLKLQLEIFQTLFDVKAVADFQREVLQAIGDADLEIRDRIIRNLKERSAIRSTLDFH
;
A
#
# COMPACT_ATOMS: atom_id res chain seq x y z
N MET A 1 -13.36 -6.01 36.85
CA MET A 1 -13.34 -7.27 36.09
C MET A 1 -11.98 -7.40 35.42
N SER A 2 -11.28 -8.52 35.61
CA SER A 2 -9.87 -8.69 35.28
C SER A 2 -9.61 -8.68 33.76
N ASN A 3 -8.65 -7.86 33.35
CA ASN A 3 -8.23 -7.68 31.96
C ASN A 3 -7.38 -8.88 31.52
N ARG A 4 -8.04 -10.01 31.17
CA ARG A 4 -7.33 -11.15 30.55
C ARG A 4 -6.75 -10.68 29.22
N LYS A 5 -5.44 -10.43 29.19
CA LYS A 5 -4.68 -10.14 27.97
C LYS A 5 -4.78 -11.35 27.04
N ILE A 6 -5.54 -11.21 25.95
CA ILE A 6 -5.58 -12.20 24.88
C ILE A 6 -4.17 -12.29 24.28
N SER A 7 -3.58 -13.49 24.24
CA SER A 7 -2.31 -13.74 23.57
C SER A 7 -2.52 -13.76 22.05
N ASP A 8 -1.74 -12.97 21.33
CA ASP A 8 -1.82 -12.87 19.87
C ASP A 8 -1.48 -14.21 19.19
N VAL A 9 -0.61 -15.03 19.79
CA VAL A 9 -0.26 -16.38 19.32
C VAL A 9 -1.45 -17.34 19.41
N GLN A 10 -2.19 -17.28 20.52
CA GLN A 10 -3.37 -18.12 20.72
C GLN A 10 -4.50 -17.73 19.76
N LEU A 11 -4.65 -16.43 19.52
CA LEU A 11 -5.65 -15.90 18.60
C LEU A 11 -5.39 -16.35 17.15
N GLU A 12 -4.12 -16.33 16.71
CA GLU A 12 -3.71 -16.80 15.37
C GLU A 12 -3.99 -18.30 15.18
N GLN A 13 -3.69 -19.13 16.19
CA GLN A 13 -3.95 -20.56 16.14
C GLN A 13 -5.43 -20.90 16.02
N LEU A 14 -6.31 -20.20 16.75
CA LEU A 14 -7.74 -20.44 16.72
C LEU A 14 -8.37 -20.08 15.36
N VAL A 15 -7.90 -19.01 14.71
CA VAL A 15 -8.33 -18.66 13.35
C VAL A 15 -7.90 -19.72 12.35
N LYS A 16 -6.66 -20.22 12.45
CA LYS A 16 -6.15 -21.30 11.57
C LYS A 16 -6.94 -22.59 11.68
N GLN A 17 -7.51 -22.87 12.85
CA GLN A 17 -8.40 -24.00 13.08
C GLN A 17 -9.82 -23.78 12.49
N GLY A 18 -10.06 -22.68 11.76
CA GLY A 18 -11.33 -22.38 11.12
C GLY A 18 -12.39 -21.79 12.05
N ASN A 19 -12.03 -21.39 13.27
CA ASN A 19 -13.00 -20.84 14.22
C ASN A 19 -13.44 -19.43 13.80
N GLY A 20 -14.75 -19.20 13.73
CA GLY A 20 -15.31 -17.87 13.54
C GLY A 20 -15.17 -16.99 14.79
N VAL A 21 -15.28 -15.67 14.64
CA VAL A 21 -15.16 -14.67 15.73
C VAL A 21 -16.04 -15.01 16.95
N SER A 22 -17.24 -15.54 16.70
CA SER A 22 -18.17 -15.97 17.76
C SER A 22 -17.67 -17.17 18.57
N GLN A 23 -17.04 -18.14 17.92
CA GLN A 23 -16.48 -19.32 18.57
C GLN A 23 -15.22 -18.94 19.35
N ILE A 24 -14.34 -18.14 18.75
CA ILE A 24 -13.13 -17.62 19.40
C ILE A 24 -13.48 -16.84 20.67
N ALA A 25 -14.50 -15.98 20.61
CA ALA A 25 -14.99 -15.24 21.77
C ALA A 25 -15.45 -16.16 22.91
N ARG A 26 -16.15 -17.25 22.58
CA ARG A 26 -16.59 -18.25 23.57
C ARG A 26 -15.41 -19.03 24.16
N ILE A 27 -14.45 -19.44 23.34
CA ILE A 27 -13.25 -20.19 23.75
C ILE A 27 -12.38 -19.35 24.69
N LEU A 28 -12.18 -18.06 24.36
CA LEU A 28 -11.31 -17.16 25.12
C LEU A 28 -12.03 -16.44 26.27
N GLY A 29 -13.34 -16.59 26.40
CA GLY A 29 -14.15 -15.95 27.44
C GLY A 29 -14.18 -14.43 27.34
N VAL A 30 -14.17 -13.89 26.13
CA VAL A 30 -14.13 -12.43 25.84
C VAL A 30 -15.26 -12.03 24.89
N SER A 31 -15.51 -10.72 24.76
CA SER A 31 -16.54 -10.24 23.82
C SER A 31 -16.12 -10.44 22.36
N LYS A 32 -17.10 -10.63 21.46
CA LYS A 32 -16.86 -10.68 20.01
C LYS A 32 -16.20 -9.40 19.49
N GLY A 33 -16.55 -8.24 20.07
CA GLY A 33 -15.93 -6.95 19.75
C GLY A 33 -14.45 -6.90 20.10
N THR A 34 -14.07 -7.50 21.24
CA THR A 34 -12.66 -7.62 21.65
C THR A 34 -11.87 -8.49 20.67
N VAL A 35 -12.44 -9.62 20.25
CA VAL A 35 -11.83 -10.52 19.25
C VAL A 35 -11.69 -9.83 17.90
N SER A 36 -12.74 -9.16 17.40
CA SER A 36 -12.71 -8.44 16.13
C SER A 36 -11.67 -7.32 16.12
N LYS A 37 -11.63 -6.51 17.19
CA LYS A 37 -10.63 -5.44 17.34
C LYS A 37 -9.21 -6.00 17.38
N ARG A 38 -8.99 -7.11 18.10
CA ARG A 38 -7.69 -7.78 18.18
C ARG A 38 -7.27 -8.43 16.86
N LEU A 39 -8.18 -9.09 16.15
CA LEU A 39 -7.89 -9.65 14.82
C LEU A 39 -7.55 -8.56 13.81
N LYS A 40 -8.23 -7.41 13.86
CA LYS A 40 -7.88 -6.26 13.02
C LYS A 40 -6.49 -5.73 13.35
N GLN A 41 -6.15 -5.61 14.64
CA GLN A 41 -4.80 -5.22 15.07
C GLN A 41 -3.74 -6.25 14.68
N LEU A 42 -4.06 -7.54 14.77
CA LEU A 42 -3.19 -8.64 14.38
C LEU A 42 -2.96 -8.66 12.87
N ASN A 43 -3.99 -8.51 12.04
CA ASN A 43 -3.86 -8.40 10.58
C ASN A 43 -3.02 -7.19 10.17
N VAL A 44 -3.17 -6.05 10.86
CA VAL A 44 -2.29 -4.89 10.66
C VAL A 44 -0.84 -5.23 11.02
N GLY A 45 -0.61 -6.03 12.08
CA GLY A 45 0.73 -6.52 12.45
C GLY A 45 1.32 -7.56 11.49
N ILE A 46 0.49 -8.47 10.96
CA ILE A 46 0.89 -9.52 10.01
C ILE A 46 1.22 -8.92 8.64
N ASN A 47 0.39 -8.01 8.13
CA ASN A 47 0.68 -7.31 6.88
C ASN A 47 2.00 -6.55 7.00
N LYS A 48 2.21 -5.81 8.10
CA LYS A 48 3.51 -5.16 8.38
C LYS A 48 4.70 -6.13 8.42
N ASN A 49 4.50 -7.38 8.86
CA ASN A 49 5.54 -8.40 8.94
C ASN A 49 5.85 -9.08 7.59
N ILE A 50 4.84 -9.25 6.72
CA ILE A 50 5.02 -9.72 5.33
C ILE A 50 5.67 -8.61 4.49
N THR A 51 5.24 -7.36 4.68
CA THR A 51 5.86 -6.17 4.09
C THR A 51 7.34 -6.05 4.44
N LEU A 52 7.76 -6.56 5.60
CA LEU A 52 9.16 -6.59 6.04
C LEU A 52 10.05 -7.57 5.26
N HIS A 53 9.55 -8.77 4.93
CA HIS A 53 10.33 -9.78 4.21
C HIS A 53 10.57 -9.41 2.74
N HIS A 54 9.66 -8.66 2.15
CA HIS A 54 9.77 -8.18 0.78
C HIS A 54 10.05 -6.67 0.71
N ALA A 55 10.46 -6.02 1.81
CA ALA A 55 10.59 -4.56 1.87
C ALA A 55 11.41 -3.98 0.70
N GLY A 56 12.55 -4.59 0.36
CA GLY A 56 13.36 -4.16 -0.77
C GLY A 56 12.71 -4.38 -2.15
N GLU A 57 11.94 -5.44 -2.32
CA GLU A 57 11.21 -5.73 -3.57
C GLU A 57 9.96 -4.86 -3.71
N ILE A 58 9.24 -4.64 -2.60
CA ILE A 58 8.09 -3.74 -2.50
C ILE A 58 8.55 -2.32 -2.81
N VAL A 59 9.60 -1.82 -2.17
CA VAL A 59 10.14 -0.49 -2.47
C VAL A 59 10.49 -0.35 -3.95
N LYS A 60 11.13 -1.34 -4.58
CA LYS A 60 11.44 -1.31 -6.02
C LYS A 60 10.18 -1.31 -6.90
N ARG A 61 9.18 -2.13 -6.59
CA ARG A 61 7.93 -2.22 -7.36
C ARG A 61 7.09 -0.96 -7.21
N GLU A 62 6.97 -0.44 -6.01
CA GLU A 62 6.26 0.80 -5.70
C GLU A 62 6.92 2.03 -6.33
N ILE A 63 8.26 2.10 -6.36
CA ILE A 63 8.99 3.15 -7.11
C ILE A 63 8.67 3.07 -8.60
N ASN A 64 8.70 1.87 -9.20
CA ASN A 64 8.34 1.71 -10.61
C ASN A 64 6.87 2.10 -10.87
N ALA A 65 5.95 1.71 -9.98
CA ALA A 65 4.55 2.11 -10.09
C ALA A 65 4.39 3.64 -10.01
N ALA A 66 5.13 4.31 -9.12
CA ALA A 66 5.16 5.77 -9.03
C ALA A 66 5.70 6.42 -10.33
N ASP A 67 6.76 5.86 -10.92
CA ASP A 67 7.32 6.34 -12.20
C ASP A 67 6.33 6.19 -13.36
N GLN A 68 5.65 5.04 -13.44
CA GLN A 68 4.61 4.81 -14.44
C GLN A 68 3.42 5.76 -14.24
N LEU A 69 2.98 5.96 -12.99
CA LEU A 69 1.92 6.91 -12.66
C LEU A 69 2.31 8.34 -13.03
N GLN A 70 3.55 8.74 -12.79
CA GLN A 70 4.04 10.06 -13.19
C GLN A 70 3.95 10.24 -14.70
N LYS A 71 4.39 9.25 -15.48
CA LYS A 71 4.29 9.30 -16.94
C LYS A 71 2.84 9.42 -17.43
N ILE A 72 1.91 8.68 -16.82
CA ILE A 72 0.48 8.79 -17.15
C ILE A 72 -0.05 10.18 -16.76
N ASN A 73 0.38 10.71 -15.61
CA ASN A 73 -0.01 12.04 -15.15
C ASN A 73 0.48 13.14 -16.10
N ASP A 74 1.71 13.05 -16.58
CA ASP A 74 2.28 14.00 -17.54
C ASP A 74 1.43 14.04 -18.81
N HIS A 75 1.09 12.88 -19.38
CA HIS A 75 0.20 12.80 -20.54
C HIS A 75 -1.22 13.33 -20.25
N ALA A 76 -1.75 13.09 -19.04
CA ALA A 76 -3.06 13.62 -18.65
C ALA A 76 -3.05 15.14 -18.52
N ASN A 77 -1.95 15.73 -18.03
CA ASN A 77 -1.76 17.19 -17.97
C ASN A 77 -1.59 17.79 -19.37
N GLU A 78 -0.78 17.19 -20.24
CA GLU A 78 -0.64 17.61 -21.64
C GLU A 78 -1.99 17.64 -22.37
N LEU A 79 -2.81 16.60 -22.15
CA LEU A 79 -4.16 16.53 -22.70
C LEU A 79 -5.07 17.62 -22.11
N LEU A 80 -4.99 17.85 -20.80
CA LEU A 80 -5.75 18.89 -20.12
C LEU A 80 -5.40 20.28 -20.67
N ASP A 81 -4.12 20.57 -20.88
CA ASP A 81 -3.66 21.84 -21.42
C ASP A 81 -4.25 22.12 -22.82
N LEU A 82 -4.21 21.11 -23.71
CA LEU A 82 -4.84 21.21 -25.03
C LEU A 82 -6.35 21.47 -24.95
N LEU A 83 -7.05 20.78 -24.04
CA LEU A 83 -8.48 20.98 -23.83
C LEU A 83 -8.79 22.37 -23.27
N MET A 84 -7.96 22.88 -22.36
CA MET A 84 -8.11 24.22 -21.80
C MET A 84 -7.89 25.31 -22.86
N VAL A 85 -7.00 25.09 -23.83
CA VAL A 85 -6.85 25.95 -25.02
C VAL A 85 -8.09 25.89 -25.90
N CYS A 86 -8.68 24.71 -26.14
CA CYS A 86 -9.94 24.61 -26.89
C CYS A 86 -11.10 25.36 -26.21
N VAL A 87 -11.10 25.45 -24.88
CA VAL A 87 -12.16 26.13 -24.12
C VAL A 87 -11.95 27.65 -24.04
N ASN A 88 -10.72 28.10 -23.83
CA ASN A 88 -10.41 29.50 -23.47
C ASN A 88 -9.57 30.27 -24.51
N GLY A 89 -9.03 29.60 -25.53
CA GLY A 89 -8.18 30.20 -26.55
C GLY A 89 -8.94 31.09 -27.53
N ASP A 90 -8.19 31.84 -28.35
CA ASP A 90 -8.76 32.49 -29.54
C ASP A 90 -9.09 31.45 -30.64
N GLU A 91 -9.80 31.86 -31.69
CA GLU A 91 -10.25 30.93 -32.74
C GLU A 91 -9.10 30.20 -33.44
N ALA A 92 -7.95 30.86 -33.64
CA ALA A 92 -6.78 30.23 -34.24
C ALA A 92 -6.15 29.18 -33.31
N ALA A 93 -6.05 29.47 -32.02
CA ALA A 93 -5.53 28.55 -31.01
C ALA A 93 -6.45 27.36 -30.80
N LYS A 94 -7.78 27.57 -30.84
CA LYS A 94 -8.78 26.49 -30.77
C LYS A 94 -8.64 25.52 -31.94
N GLU A 95 -8.50 26.02 -33.16
CA GLU A 95 -8.34 25.20 -34.36
C GLU A 95 -7.04 24.40 -34.33
N ALA A 96 -5.93 25.03 -33.92
CA ALA A 96 -4.64 24.37 -33.75
C ALA A 96 -4.67 23.27 -32.65
N ALA A 97 -5.33 23.53 -31.52
CA ALA A 97 -5.48 22.55 -30.45
C ALA A 97 -6.40 21.39 -30.88
N ALA A 98 -7.49 21.68 -31.57
CA ALA A 98 -8.39 20.67 -32.14
C ALA A 98 -7.67 19.74 -33.13
N ALA A 99 -6.79 20.29 -33.98
CA ALA A 99 -5.99 19.52 -34.91
C ALA A 99 -5.04 18.53 -34.20
N LYS A 100 -4.46 18.92 -33.06
CA LYS A 100 -3.60 18.05 -32.22
C LYS A 100 -4.39 16.97 -31.49
N LEU A 101 -5.64 17.24 -31.12
CA LEU A 101 -6.54 16.28 -30.46
C LEU A 101 -7.13 15.23 -31.42
N GLY A 102 -7.01 15.43 -32.74
CA GLY A 102 -7.53 14.49 -33.75
C GLY A 102 -9.06 14.37 -33.70
N PRO A 103 -9.67 13.18 -33.98
CA PRO A 103 -11.12 12.98 -33.94
C PRO A 103 -11.75 13.05 -32.54
N VAL A 104 -10.93 13.27 -31.51
CA VAL A 104 -11.38 13.64 -30.14
C VAL A 104 -11.62 15.16 -30.04
N GLY A 105 -11.13 15.93 -31.02
CA GLY A 105 -11.52 17.31 -31.33
C GLY A 105 -12.98 17.41 -31.81
N PRO A 106 -13.51 18.63 -31.93
CA PRO A 106 -14.91 18.99 -31.74
C PRO A 106 -15.85 18.18 -32.66
N GLY A 107 -16.44 17.13 -32.10
CA GLY A 107 -17.31 16.24 -32.85
C GLY A 107 -17.97 15.12 -32.04
N SER A 108 -17.45 14.74 -30.86
CA SER A 108 -18.08 13.66 -30.07
C SER A 108 -18.33 13.96 -28.58
N LYS A 109 -17.62 14.89 -27.92
CA LYS A 109 -17.88 15.34 -26.53
C LYS A 109 -17.46 16.80 -26.33
N ASP A 110 -18.13 17.53 -25.42
CA ASP A 110 -17.80 18.92 -25.07
C ASP A 110 -16.37 18.99 -24.47
N PRO A 111 -15.45 19.81 -25.04
CA PRO A 111 -14.11 20.01 -24.50
C PRO A 111 -14.08 20.36 -23.01
N LYS A 112 -15.09 21.08 -22.50
CA LYS A 112 -15.22 21.38 -21.06
C LYS A 112 -15.47 20.12 -20.23
N GLU A 113 -16.33 19.23 -20.71
CA GLU A 113 -16.64 17.96 -20.03
C GLU A 113 -15.40 17.05 -20.01
N LEU A 114 -14.65 17.00 -21.11
CA LEU A 114 -13.40 16.25 -21.19
C LEU A 114 -12.34 16.84 -20.25
N ALA A 115 -12.19 18.17 -20.19
CA ALA A 115 -11.27 18.82 -19.27
C ALA A 115 -11.59 18.48 -17.81
N LEU A 116 -12.87 18.51 -17.43
CA LEU A 116 -13.31 18.12 -16.08
C LEU A 116 -12.97 16.65 -15.75
N LYS A 117 -13.11 15.74 -16.73
CA LYS A 117 -12.72 14.32 -16.56
C LYS A 117 -11.21 14.16 -16.40
N CYS A 118 -10.40 14.86 -17.20
CA CYS A 118 -8.95 14.88 -17.05
C CYS A 118 -8.55 15.40 -15.65
N MET A 119 -9.16 16.48 -15.17
CA MET A 119 -8.90 17.00 -13.82
C MET A 119 -9.30 16.02 -12.71
N GLN A 120 -10.38 15.25 -12.89
CA GLN A 120 -10.78 14.21 -11.95
C GLN A 120 -9.78 13.06 -11.92
N GLU A 121 -9.30 12.63 -13.10
CA GLU A 121 -8.32 11.56 -13.22
C GLU A 121 -6.97 11.96 -12.61
N ILE A 122 -6.46 13.16 -12.92
CA ILE A 122 -5.25 13.73 -12.31
C ILE A 122 -5.35 13.73 -10.78
N ARG A 123 -6.51 14.13 -10.23
CA ARG A 123 -6.74 14.12 -8.78
C ARG A 123 -6.71 12.71 -8.19
N SER A 124 -7.30 11.73 -8.88
CA SER A 124 -7.27 10.33 -8.47
C SER A 124 -5.85 9.78 -8.47
N GLN A 125 -5.05 10.13 -9.47
CA GLN A 125 -3.64 9.75 -9.57
C GLN A 125 -2.80 10.37 -8.44
N LEU A 126 -3.00 11.66 -8.13
CA LEU A 126 -2.33 12.32 -7.00
C LEU A 126 -2.65 11.64 -5.67
N LYS A 127 -3.91 11.22 -5.48
CA LYS A 127 -4.30 10.46 -4.29
C LYS A 127 -3.56 9.12 -4.22
N LEU A 128 -3.50 8.38 -5.33
CA LEU A 128 -2.78 7.10 -5.39
C LEU A 128 -1.28 7.29 -5.13
N GLN A 129 -0.65 8.34 -5.67
CA GLN A 129 0.74 8.68 -5.39
C GLN A 129 0.97 8.94 -3.88
N LEU A 130 0.07 9.66 -3.20
CA LEU A 130 0.16 9.87 -1.76
C LEU A 130 0.08 8.56 -0.96
N GLU A 131 -0.80 7.64 -1.37
CA GLU A 131 -0.92 6.31 -0.76
C GLU A 131 0.35 5.47 -0.95
N ILE A 132 0.96 5.52 -2.14
CA ILE A 132 2.25 4.88 -2.43
C ILE A 132 3.35 5.48 -1.56
N PHE A 133 3.44 6.82 -1.46
CA PHE A 133 4.43 7.49 -0.63
C PHE A 133 4.29 7.16 0.86
N GLN A 134 3.07 7.13 1.39
CA GLN A 134 2.82 6.69 2.77
C GLN A 134 3.29 5.25 2.99
N THR A 135 2.98 4.36 2.05
CA THR A 135 3.40 2.96 2.12
C THR A 135 4.91 2.84 2.11
N LEU A 136 5.60 3.54 1.20
CA LEU A 136 7.06 3.58 1.11
C LEU A 136 7.69 4.14 2.40
N PHE A 137 7.11 5.20 2.98
CA PHE A 137 7.58 5.78 4.24
C PHE A 137 7.44 4.79 5.40
N ASP A 138 6.29 4.11 5.51
CA ASP A 138 6.05 3.10 6.52
C ASP A 138 7.05 1.94 6.38
N VAL A 139 7.28 1.44 5.16
CA VAL A 139 8.26 0.38 4.91
C VAL A 139 9.66 0.82 5.32
N LYS A 140 10.06 2.04 4.95
CA LYS A 140 11.37 2.60 5.31
C LYS A 140 11.54 2.75 6.83
N ALA A 141 10.55 3.32 7.52
CA ALA A 141 10.60 3.51 8.96
C ALA A 141 10.73 2.17 9.71
N VAL A 142 10.05 1.13 9.23
CA VAL A 142 10.15 -0.21 9.81
C VAL A 142 11.52 -0.84 9.52
N ALA A 143 12.05 -0.67 8.29
CA ALA A 143 13.40 -1.16 7.95
C ALA A 143 14.49 -0.47 8.79
N ASP A 144 14.38 0.83 9.01
CA ASP A 144 15.28 1.63 9.86
C ASP A 144 15.24 1.13 11.31
N PHE A 145 14.04 0.94 11.87
CA PHE A 145 13.87 0.40 13.21
C PHE A 145 14.49 -1.00 13.37
N GLN A 146 14.30 -1.90 12.39
CA GLN A 146 14.89 -3.23 12.44
C GLN A 146 16.41 -3.21 12.42
N ARG A 147 17.00 -2.34 11.59
CA ARG A 147 18.44 -2.15 11.55
C ARG A 147 18.97 -1.69 12.90
N GLU A 148 18.34 -0.69 13.51
CA GLU A 148 18.71 -0.21 14.85
C GLU A 148 18.61 -1.31 15.91
N VAL A 149 17.53 -2.11 15.89
CA VAL A 149 17.38 -3.25 16.83
C VAL A 149 18.47 -4.29 16.64
N LEU A 150 18.77 -4.68 15.40
CA LEU A 150 19.83 -5.65 15.12
C LEU A 150 21.22 -5.11 15.46
N GLN A 151 21.44 -3.81 15.27
CA GLN A 151 22.68 -3.14 15.66
C GLN A 151 22.82 -3.16 17.19
N ALA A 152 21.80 -2.71 17.93
CA ALA A 152 21.81 -2.70 19.39
C ALA A 152 22.02 -4.09 20.00
N ILE A 153 21.43 -5.14 19.40
CA ILE A 153 21.69 -6.53 19.80
C ILE A 153 23.14 -6.91 19.48
N GLY A 154 23.65 -6.54 18.31
CA GLY A 154 25.04 -6.82 17.91
C GLY A 154 26.08 -6.13 18.79
N ASP A 155 25.80 -4.90 19.21
CA ASP A 155 26.66 -4.13 20.11
C ASP A 155 26.70 -4.76 21.52
N ALA A 156 25.62 -5.41 21.93
CA ALA A 156 25.57 -6.19 23.17
C ALA A 156 26.23 -7.57 23.04
N ASP A 157 25.91 -8.32 21.97
CA ASP A 157 26.44 -9.64 21.67
C ASP A 157 26.21 -10.04 20.20
N LEU A 158 27.32 -10.21 19.47
CA LEU A 158 27.30 -10.59 18.05
C LEU A 158 26.80 -12.01 17.80
N GLU A 159 27.11 -12.98 18.68
CA GLU A 159 26.65 -14.36 18.51
C GLU A 159 25.14 -14.47 18.73
N ILE A 160 24.60 -13.73 19.71
CA ILE A 160 23.17 -13.66 19.95
C ILE A 160 22.45 -13.05 18.74
N ARG A 161 22.97 -11.95 18.18
CA ARG A 161 22.43 -11.34 16.96
C ARG A 161 22.36 -12.36 15.82
N ASP A 162 23.46 -13.04 15.55
CA ASP A 162 23.56 -13.98 14.43
C ASP A 162 22.69 -15.23 14.64
N ARG A 163 22.52 -15.67 15.89
CA ARG A 163 21.56 -16.74 16.25
C ARG A 163 20.11 -16.29 16.05
N ILE A 164 19.77 -15.06 16.43
CA ILE A 164 18.43 -14.49 16.20
C ILE A 164 18.14 -14.41 14.70
N ILE A 165 19.09 -13.91 13.90
CA ILE A 165 18.94 -13.83 12.44
C ILE A 165 18.72 -15.23 11.84
N ARG A 166 19.49 -16.24 12.23
CA ARG A 166 19.30 -17.62 11.77
C ARG A 166 17.91 -18.16 12.12
N ASN A 167 17.49 -18.03 13.37
CA ASN A 167 16.17 -18.47 13.82
C ASN A 167 15.03 -17.77 13.08
N LEU A 168 15.17 -16.47 12.79
CA LEU A 168 14.20 -15.70 12.03
C LEU A 168 14.12 -16.17 10.57
N LYS A 169 15.27 -16.46 9.94
CA LYS A 169 15.33 -17.02 8.58
C LYS A 169 14.68 -18.40 8.49
N GLU A 170 14.95 -19.29 9.45
CA GLU A 170 14.34 -20.63 9.49
C GLU A 170 12.81 -20.55 9.66
N ARG A 171 12.32 -19.71 10.57
CA ARG A 171 10.88 -19.48 10.76
C ARG A 171 10.21 -18.83 9.55
N SER A 172 10.94 -17.97 8.83
CA SER A 172 10.48 -17.30 7.61
C SER A 172 10.41 -18.24 6.42
N ALA A 173 11.43 -19.10 6.23
CA ALA A 173 11.46 -20.09 5.16
C ALA A 173 10.23 -21.01 5.21
N ILE A 174 9.88 -21.45 6.43
CA ILE A 174 8.68 -22.27 6.69
C ILE A 174 7.37 -21.53 6.31
N ARG A 175 7.30 -20.21 6.48
CA ARG A 175 6.14 -19.40 6.03
C ARG A 175 6.10 -19.26 4.51
N SER A 176 7.23 -18.98 3.85
CA SER A 176 7.26 -18.80 2.40
C SER A 176 6.88 -20.07 1.61
N THR A 177 7.18 -21.25 2.16
CA THR A 177 6.80 -22.54 1.55
C THR A 177 5.31 -22.85 1.64
N LEU A 178 4.53 -22.08 2.41
CA LEU A 178 3.09 -22.28 2.60
C LEU A 178 2.22 -21.29 1.80
N ASP A 179 2.83 -20.33 1.08
CA ASP A 179 2.13 -19.32 0.27
C ASP A 179 1.94 -19.74 -1.20
N PHE A 180 2.37 -20.95 -1.58
CA PHE A 180 1.89 -21.62 -2.79
C PHE A 180 0.96 -22.73 -2.34
N HIS A 181 -0.36 -22.55 -2.47
CA HIS A 181 -1.43 -23.54 -2.78
C HIS A 181 -2.76 -22.77 -2.89
#